data_AF-A0A9Q0UG55-F1
#
_entry.id   AF-A0A9Q0UG55-F1
#
_cell.length_a   1.000
_cell.length_b   1.000
_cell.length_c   1.000
_cell.angle_alpha   90.00
_cell.angle_beta   90.00
_cell.angle_gamma   90.00
#
_symmetry.space_group_name_H-M   'P 1'
#
loop_
_entity.id
_entity.type
_entity.pdbx_description
1 polymer ?
#
loop_
_entity_poly.entity_id
_entity_poly.type
_entity_poly.pdbx_seq_one_letter_code
_entity_poly.pdbx_strand_id
1 'polypeptide(L)'
;MDDLFDAINVRDHLLTSDLRDPTAPLSAPDLRLLISRLESHSVQIKSKVKSYILAHHRDFSALFSLCNDAVSRTDQINQSLLDLLALVSDSPIDGEIREIIEELSGKMKEARAKEGNIGAGEDYCGN
;
A
#
# COMPACT_ATOMS: atom_id res chain seq x y z
N MET A 1 25.56 6.79 4.30
CA MET A 1 25.47 7.14 2.86
C MET A 1 26.50 8.20 2.53
N ASP A 2 26.69 9.21 3.38
CA ASP A 2 27.69 10.27 3.21
C ASP A 2 29.15 9.74 3.22
N ASP A 3 29.49 8.77 4.08
CA ASP A 3 30.84 8.19 4.15
C ASP A 3 31.30 7.47 2.87
N LEU A 4 30.37 7.01 2.03
CA LEU A 4 30.69 6.33 0.77
C LEU A 4 31.09 7.33 -0.31
N PHE A 5 30.51 8.53 -0.29
CA PHE A 5 30.82 9.59 -1.26
C PHE A 5 32.07 10.38 -0.84
N ASP A 6 32.31 10.55 0.47
CA ASP A 6 33.53 11.15 1.01
C ASP A 6 34.79 10.27 0.76
N ALA A 7 34.60 8.98 0.50
CA ALA A 7 35.69 8.06 0.18
C ALA A 7 36.12 8.06 -1.30
N ILE A 8 35.36 8.68 -2.21
CA ILE A 8 35.67 8.67 -3.64
C ILE A 8 36.49 9.91 -4.00
N ASN A 9 37.78 9.87 -3.71
CA ASN A 9 38.69 10.89 -4.18
C ASN A 9 38.98 10.69 -5.67
N VAL A 10 38.39 11.54 -6.53
CA VAL A 10 38.60 11.47 -7.98
C VAL A 10 40.07 11.58 -8.39
N ARG A 11 40.92 12.18 -7.55
CA ARG A 11 42.38 12.30 -7.79
C ARG A 11 43.09 10.95 -7.69
N ASP A 12 42.52 9.95 -7.02
CA ASP A 12 43.10 8.59 -6.95
C ASP A 12 43.13 7.91 -8.32
N HIS A 13 42.31 8.38 -9.26
CA HIS A 13 42.36 7.94 -10.66
C HIS A 13 43.59 8.49 -11.40
N LEU A 14 44.34 9.45 -10.85
CA LEU A 14 45.60 9.92 -11.39
C LEU A 14 46.78 9.14 -10.77
N LEU A 15 47.26 8.10 -11.48
CA LEU A 15 48.44 7.27 -11.15
C LEU A 15 49.79 8.03 -11.12
N THR A 16 49.85 9.25 -10.60
CA THR A 16 51.09 10.04 -10.51
C THR A 16 51.43 10.35 -9.05
N SER A 17 52.57 9.81 -8.63
CA SER A 17 53.07 9.69 -7.26
C SER A 17 53.45 10.98 -6.54
N ASP A 18 52.88 12.15 -6.88
CA ASP A 18 53.17 13.38 -6.11
C ASP A 18 52.04 14.42 -6.09
N LEU A 19 50.79 13.97 -6.03
CA LEU A 19 49.66 14.82 -5.62
C LEU A 19 49.59 14.89 -4.08
N ARG A 20 50.71 15.18 -3.41
CA ARG A 20 50.79 15.25 -1.94
C ARG A 20 50.02 16.44 -1.34
N ASP A 21 49.71 17.45 -2.15
CA ASP A 21 48.88 18.59 -1.75
C ASP A 21 47.46 18.50 -2.35
N PRO A 22 46.43 18.21 -1.52
CA PRO A 22 45.04 18.14 -1.97
C PRO A 22 44.47 19.52 -2.36
N THR A 23 45.15 20.62 -2.03
CA THR A 23 44.71 21.99 -2.33
C THR A 23 45.28 22.53 -3.64
N ALA A 24 46.32 21.90 -4.19
CA ALA A 24 46.91 22.31 -5.46
C ALA A 24 45.93 22.12 -6.65
N PRO A 25 45.84 23.10 -7.57
CA PRO A 25 45.02 22.97 -8.77
C PRO A 25 45.65 21.97 -9.75
N LEU A 26 44.81 21.12 -10.34
CA LEU A 26 45.24 20.15 -11.35
C LEU A 26 45.68 20.86 -12.64
N SER A 27 46.73 20.35 -13.27
CA SER A 27 47.17 20.84 -14.58
C SER A 27 46.14 20.50 -15.67
N ALA A 28 46.09 21.26 -16.76
CA ALA A 28 45.17 20.97 -17.87
C ALA A 28 45.36 19.56 -18.49
N PRO A 29 46.60 19.04 -18.65
CA PRO A 29 46.82 17.64 -19.03
C PRO A 29 46.25 16.64 -18.01
N ASP A 30 46.44 16.88 -16.71
CA ASP A 30 45.94 15.99 -15.66
C ASP A 30 44.41 15.98 -15.61
N LEU A 31 43.76 17.14 -15.81
CA LEU A 31 42.31 17.24 -15.92
C LEU A 31 41.77 16.42 -17.10
N ARG A 32 42.42 16.50 -18.27
CA ARG A 32 42.03 15.70 -19.44
C ARG A 32 42.20 14.20 -19.20
N LEU A 33 43.30 13.81 -18.55
CA LEU A 33 43.55 12.41 -18.20
C LEU A 33 42.52 11.90 -17.18
N LEU A 34 42.19 12.72 -16.18
CA LEU A 34 41.16 12.41 -15.19
C LEU A 34 39.81 12.18 -15.85
N ILE A 35 39.39 13.08 -16.73
CA ILE A 35 38.13 12.95 -17.49
C ILE A 35 38.11 11.62 -18.25
N SER A 36 39.16 11.33 -19.03
CA SER A 36 39.23 10.10 -19.82
C SER A 36 39.18 8.82 -18.96
N ARG A 37 39.86 8.83 -17.80
CA ARG A 37 39.84 7.69 -16.87
C ARG A 37 38.48 7.52 -16.20
N LEU A 38 37.82 8.61 -15.80
CA LEU A 38 36.48 8.58 -15.23
C LEU A 38 35.45 8.07 -16.24
N GLU A 39 35.54 8.50 -17.49
CA GLU A 39 34.68 8.00 -18.57
C GLU A 39 34.86 6.50 -18.78
N SER A 40 36.12 6.05 -18.90
CA SER A 40 36.44 4.61 -19.03
C SER A 40 35.93 3.80 -17.84
N HIS A 41 36.16 4.27 -16.61
CA HIS A 41 35.70 3.61 -15.40
C HIS A 41 34.17 3.57 -15.32
N SER A 42 33.48 4.66 -15.70
CA SER A 42 32.02 4.71 -15.77
C SER A 42 31.47 3.65 -16.73
N VAL A 43 32.09 3.48 -17.91
CA VAL A 43 31.71 2.43 -18.87
C VAL A 43 31.93 1.04 -18.28
N GLN A 44 33.05 0.82 -17.59
CA GLN A 44 33.35 -0.46 -16.94
C GLN A 44 32.34 -0.80 -15.83
N ILE A 45 32.00 0.16 -14.96
CA ILE A 45 30.99 -0.02 -13.92
C ILE A 45 29.65 -0.38 -14.56
N LYS A 46 29.19 0.40 -15.55
CA LYS A 46 27.93 0.14 -16.27
C LYS A 46 27.92 -1.25 -16.90
N SER A 47 29.02 -1.64 -17.53
CA SER A 47 29.17 -2.97 -18.13
C SER A 47 29.09 -4.07 -17.06
N LYS A 48 29.81 -3.93 -15.96
CA LYS A 48 29.83 -4.91 -14.85
C LYS A 48 28.45 -5.06 -14.21
N VAL A 49 27.76 -3.95 -13.94
CA VAL A 49 26.38 -3.95 -13.43
C VAL A 49 25.44 -4.66 -14.40
N LYS A 50 25.52 -4.32 -15.69
CA LYS A 50 24.72 -4.98 -16.73
C LYS A 50 24.98 -6.49 -16.77
N SER A 51 26.25 -6.91 -16.80
CA SER A 51 26.63 -8.32 -16.80
C SER A 51 26.13 -9.04 -15.54
N TYR A 52 26.20 -8.40 -14.38
CA TYR A 52 25.68 -8.96 -13.13
C TYR A 52 24.17 -9.17 -13.19
N ILE A 53 23.41 -8.15 -13.59
CA ILE A 53 21.94 -8.24 -13.72
C ILE A 53 21.56 -9.35 -14.71
N LEU A 54 22.27 -9.47 -15.84
CA LEU A 54 22.01 -10.51 -16.83
C LEU A 54 22.36 -11.91 -16.30
N ALA A 55 23.49 -12.07 -15.61
CA ALA A 55 23.90 -13.34 -15.01
C ALA A 55 22.90 -13.82 -13.94
N HIS A 56 22.33 -12.88 -13.18
CA HIS A 56 21.35 -13.13 -12.11
C HIS A 56 19.91 -12.89 -12.55
N HIS A 57 19.61 -12.87 -13.86
CA HIS A 57 18.30 -12.50 -14.37
C HIS A 57 17.18 -13.38 -13.81
N ARG A 58 17.43 -14.69 -13.65
CA ARG A 58 16.44 -15.63 -13.08
C ARG A 58 16.13 -15.32 -11.63
N ASP A 59 17.14 -15.04 -10.82
CA ASP A 59 16.98 -14.72 -9.39
C ASP A 59 16.18 -13.43 -9.23
N PHE A 60 16.53 -12.39 -10.00
CA PHE A 60 15.80 -11.13 -10.02
C PHE A 60 14.36 -11.32 -10.53
N SER A 61 14.17 -12.07 -11.60
CA SER A 61 12.83 -12.35 -12.14
C SER A 61 11.94 -13.09 -11.14
N ALA A 62 12.49 -14.07 -10.41
CA ALA A 62 11.77 -14.79 -9.37
C ALA A 62 11.37 -13.87 -8.22
N LEU A 63 12.27 -12.99 -7.78
CA LEU A 63 12.00 -12.01 -6.73
C LEU A 63 10.91 -11.03 -7.16
N PHE A 64 11.00 -10.47 -8.37
CA PHE A 64 9.98 -9.54 -8.89
C PHE A 64 8.63 -10.22 -9.09
N SER A 65 8.60 -11.48 -9.54
CA SER A 65 7.36 -12.26 -9.65
C SER A 65 6.72 -12.46 -8.28
N LEU A 66 7.50 -12.84 -7.27
CA LEU A 66 7.00 -13.04 -5.91
C LEU A 66 6.37 -11.76 -5.33
N CYS A 67 7.01 -10.61 -5.55
CA CYS A 67 6.47 -9.32 -5.13
C CYS A 67 5.16 -9.00 -5.85
N ASN A 68 5.10 -9.24 -7.17
CA ASN A 68 3.89 -9.01 -7.96
C ASN A 68 2.72 -9.90 -7.51
N ASP A 69 3.00 -11.18 -7.22
CA ASP A 69 2.02 -12.13 -6.70
C ASP A 69 1.51 -11.70 -5.32
N ALA A 70 2.39 -11.20 -4.45
CA ALA A 70 2.00 -10.69 -3.13
C ALA A 70 1.08 -9.47 -3.22
N VAL A 71 1.38 -8.52 -4.11
CA VAL A 71 0.51 -7.35 -4.37
C VAL A 71 -0.83 -7.80 -4.92
N SER A 72 -0.84 -8.66 -5.95
CA SER A 72 -2.07 -9.17 -6.58
C SER A 72 -2.98 -9.89 -5.58
N ARG A 73 -2.39 -10.71 -4.68
CA ARG A 73 -3.16 -11.36 -3.60
C ARG A 73 -3.74 -10.36 -2.61
N THR A 74 -3.00 -9.31 -2.29
CA THR A 74 -3.47 -8.26 -1.37
C THR A 74 -4.68 -7.52 -1.97
N ASP A 75 -4.61 -7.19 -3.26
CA ASP A 75 -5.73 -6.57 -3.97
C ASP A 75 -6.96 -7.49 -4.01
N GLN A 76 -6.79 -8.79 -4.25
CA GLN A 76 -7.87 -9.78 -4.22
C GLN A 76 -8.53 -9.88 -2.84
N ILE A 77 -7.73 -9.93 -1.77
CA ILE A 77 -8.23 -9.95 -0.38
C ILE A 77 -9.02 -8.67 -0.09
N ASN A 78 -8.50 -7.51 -0.51
CA ASN A 78 -9.17 -6.23 -0.30
C ASN A 78 -10.53 -6.20 -1.00
N GLN A 79 -10.61 -6.67 -2.25
CA GLN A 79 -11.89 -6.79 -2.96
C GLN A 79 -12.84 -7.77 -2.25
N SER A 80 -12.36 -8.95 -1.84
CA SER A 80 -13.19 -9.91 -1.09
C SER A 80 -13.71 -9.33 0.23
N LEU A 81 -12.93 -8.51 0.91
CA LEU A 81 -13.35 -7.82 2.13
C LEU A 81 -14.44 -6.79 1.82
N LEU A 82 -14.28 -5.99 0.75
CA LEU A 82 -15.30 -5.06 0.31
C LEU A 82 -16.61 -5.77 -0.08
N ASP A 83 -16.53 -6.91 -0.77
CA ASP A 83 -17.70 -7.72 -1.13
C ASP A 83 -18.41 -8.26 0.12
N LEU A 84 -17.65 -8.76 1.10
CA LEU A 84 -18.20 -9.20 2.39
C LEU A 84 -18.82 -8.05 3.17
N LEU A 85 -18.18 -6.89 3.19
CA LEU A 85 -18.70 -5.70 3.84
C LEU A 85 -20.01 -5.26 3.18
N ALA A 86 -20.10 -5.31 1.85
CA ALA A 86 -21.32 -5.03 1.12
C ALA A 86 -22.43 -6.01 1.53
N LEU A 87 -22.17 -7.31 1.55
CA LEU A 87 -23.15 -8.33 1.97
C LEU A 87 -23.67 -8.13 3.40
N VAL A 88 -22.79 -7.76 4.33
CA VAL A 88 -23.16 -7.54 5.73
C VAL A 88 -23.84 -6.18 5.93
N SER A 89 -23.42 -5.14 5.21
CA SER A 89 -23.98 -3.80 5.32
C SER A 89 -25.32 -3.66 4.61
N ASP A 90 -25.53 -4.41 3.52
CA ASP A 90 -26.79 -4.45 2.77
C ASP A 90 -27.83 -5.38 3.41
N SER A 91 -27.64 -5.86 4.64
CA SER A 91 -28.62 -6.69 5.34
C SER A 91 -29.95 -5.93 5.51
N PRO A 92 -30.97 -6.22 4.68
CA PRO A 92 -32.30 -5.62 4.83
C PRO A 92 -33.05 -6.26 6.01
N ILE A 93 -32.51 -7.36 6.55
CA ILE A 93 -33.10 -8.19 7.59
C ILE A 93 -33.29 -7.37 8.88
N ASP A 94 -32.38 -6.48 9.24
CA ASP A 94 -32.54 -5.63 10.44
C ASP A 94 -33.65 -4.58 10.27
N GLY A 95 -33.83 -4.08 9.04
CA GLY A 95 -34.93 -3.18 8.67
C GLY A 95 -36.29 -3.89 8.65
N GLU A 96 -36.36 -5.06 8.00
CA GLU A 96 -37.55 -5.89 7.91
C GLU A 96 -37.99 -6.43 9.27
N ILE A 97 -37.05 -6.89 10.11
CA ILE A 97 -37.34 -7.34 11.48
C ILE A 97 -37.92 -6.18 12.31
N ARG A 98 -37.35 -4.98 12.19
CA ARG A 98 -37.86 -3.81 12.90
C ARG A 98 -39.26 -3.44 12.44
N GLU A 99 -39.53 -3.47 11.14
CA GLU A 99 -40.87 -3.19 10.58
C GLU A 99 -41.92 -4.19 11.10
N ILE A 100 -41.58 -5.49 11.12
CA ILE A 100 -42.45 -6.55 11.65
C ILE A 100 -42.72 -6.35 13.16
N ILE A 101 -41.70 -5.96 13.93
CA ILE A 101 -41.84 -5.68 15.38
C ILE A 101 -42.72 -4.44 15.62
N GLU A 102 -42.56 -3.40 14.82
CA GLU A 102 -43.38 -2.18 14.89
C GLU A 102 -44.85 -2.48 14.54
N GLU A 103 -45.11 -3.27 13.49
CA GLU A 103 -46.45 -3.71 13.10
C GLU A 103 -47.11 -4.57 14.20
N LEU A 104 -46.38 -5.56 14.74
CA LEU A 104 -46.87 -6.41 15.82
C LEU A 104 -47.19 -5.60 17.08
N SER A 105 -46.33 -4.64 17.43
CA SER A 105 -46.53 -3.74 18.56
C SER A 105 -47.75 -2.84 18.37
N GLY A 106 -47.98 -2.35 17.15
CA GLY A 106 -49.18 -1.59 16.77
C GLY A 106 -50.45 -2.42 16.92
N LYS A 107 -50.48 -3.61 16.32
CA LYS A 107 -51.62 -4.54 16.42
C LYS A 107 -51.93 -4.94 17.87
N MET A 108 -50.90 -5.15 18.71
CA MET A 108 -51.10 -5.49 20.12
C MET A 108 -51.67 -4.31 20.93
N LYS A 109 -51.27 -3.07 20.63
CA LYS A 109 -51.86 -1.87 21.23
C LYS A 109 -53.31 -1.68 20.82
N GLU A 110 -53.62 -1.88 19.53
CA GLU A 110 -55.00 -1.79 19.02
C GLU A 110 -55.91 -2.86 19.62
N ALA A 111 -55.42 -4.10 19.77
CA ALA A 111 -56.16 -5.19 20.40
C ALA A 111 -56.49 -4.86 21.87
N ARG A 112 -55.50 -4.38 22.64
CA ARG A 112 -55.72 -3.95 24.03
C ARG A 112 -56.66 -2.74 24.15
N ALA A 113 -56.59 -1.79 23.21
CA ALA A 113 -57.50 -0.66 23.17
C ALA A 113 -58.93 -1.11 22.87
N LYS A 114 -59.12 -2.09 21.98
CA LYS A 114 -60.44 -2.69 21.71
C LYS A 114 -60.99 -3.48 22.90
N GLU A 115 -60.16 -4.26 23.59
CA GLU A 115 -60.56 -4.96 24.83
C GLU A 115 -60.97 -3.97 25.94
N GLY A 116 -60.20 -2.88 26.12
CA GLY A 116 -60.54 -1.81 27.08
C GLY A 116 -61.81 -1.04 26.71
N ASN A 117 -62.14 -0.93 25.41
CA ASN A 117 -63.34 -0.25 24.93
C ASN A 117 -64.59 -1.15 24.92
N ILE A 118 -64.41 -2.48 24.95
CA ILE A 118 -65.51 -3.45 25.12
C ILE A 118 -65.94 -3.52 26.59
N GLY A 119 -65.02 -3.36 27.55
CA GLY A 119 -65.34 -3.30 28.99
C GLY A 119 -66.04 -2.02 29.47
N ALA A 120 -66.04 -0.95 28.66
CA ALA A 120 -66.71 0.32 29.00
C ALA A 120 -68.15 0.42 28.47
N GLY A 121 -68.63 -0.58 27.72
CA GLY A 121 -69.96 -0.60 27.10
C GLY A 121 -71.04 -1.34 27.91
N GLU A 122 -70.69 -2.04 29.00
CA GLU A 122 -71.64 -2.88 29.75
C GLU A 122 -72.22 -2.23 31.02
N ASP A 123 -71.71 -1.07 31.46
CA ASP A 123 -72.16 -0.42 32.70
C ASP A 123 -73.25 0.67 32.53
N TYR A 124 -73.80 0.85 31.33
CA TYR A 124 -74.90 1.80 31.08
C TYR A 124 -76.12 1.17 30.42
N CYS A 125 -76.68 0.10 31.02
CA CYS A 125 -78.07 -0.31 30.79
C CYS A 125 -78.57 -1.16 31.97
N GLY A 126 -79.21 -0.55 32.97
CA GLY A 126 -79.89 -1.32 34.01
C GLY A 126 -80.34 -0.53 35.24
N ASN A 127 -81.54 0.05 35.13
CA ASN A 127 -82.47 0.56 36.17
C ASN A 127 -82.01 1.69 37.09
#